data_AF-A0A6A0B9W6-F1
#
_entry.id   AF-A0A6A0B9W6-F1
#
_cell.length_a   1.000
_cell.length_b   1.000
_cell.length_c   1.000
_cell.angle_alpha   90.00
_cell.angle_beta   90.00
_cell.angle_gamma   90.00
#
_symmetry.space_group_name_H-M   'P 1'
#
loop_
_entity.id
_entity.type
_entity.pdbx_description
1 polymer ?
#
loop_
_entity_poly.entity_id
_entity_poly.type
_entity_poly.pdbx_seq_one_letter_code
_entity_poly.pdbx_strand_id
1 'polypeptide(L)'
;MQTTHPEDPTVGYPGISKLRDQMMIMDTAPKWPKKPRFRLKEPFLKEIVQAHFDKNPHAIDVNISSFSQFDALLNNFTLKYQGKPLNAICEDLGLNIKDNKGVVEKVMAKYFGSNEAKLKNVELFSKVGIIPKSITLSPNGKRTEDMKFDSVDFDEWTENETFEESAIFDYFSNHNFVFLIYEEAYKNAPLKKNKFIGFKRIMFDEDFVDRKIRDLWTTVRNLVVNNELKEEYIRLKKTGEIRYTPTTNVPMTRVNFPKSTENIAFLRGTGSDAAQKTEMVNGIRMYRQYFWLRGDFMVDLLDKIDYL
;
A
#
# COMPACT_ATOMS: atom_id res chain seq x y z
N MET A 1 27.99 -17.11 24.73
CA MET A 1 28.75 -15.85 24.75
C MET A 1 28.05 -14.90 25.71
N GLN A 2 28.74 -14.37 26.71
CA GLN A 2 28.19 -13.36 27.62
C GLN A 2 27.86 -12.12 26.80
N THR A 3 26.57 -11.78 26.69
CA THR A 3 26.13 -10.51 26.12
C THR A 3 26.51 -9.41 27.10
N THR A 4 27.63 -8.75 26.88
CA THR A 4 28.01 -7.54 27.61
C THR A 4 26.99 -6.46 27.24
N HIS A 5 26.07 -6.17 28.15
CA HIS A 5 25.19 -5.02 28.00
C HIS A 5 26.05 -3.75 28.16
N PRO A 6 26.02 -2.80 27.21
CA PRO A 6 26.75 -1.55 27.37
C PRO A 6 26.22 -0.80 28.60
N GLU A 7 27.12 -0.24 29.42
CA GLU A 7 26.74 0.59 30.58
C GLU A 7 25.94 1.81 30.15
N ASP A 8 26.24 2.36 28.97
CA ASP A 8 25.44 3.39 28.32
C ASP A 8 24.40 2.76 27.37
N PRO A 9 23.10 2.80 27.71
CA PRO A 9 22.05 2.24 26.86
C PRO A 9 21.92 2.97 25.51
N THR A 10 22.44 4.19 25.37
CA THR A 10 22.38 4.96 24.11
C THR A 10 23.16 4.30 22.98
N VAL A 11 24.18 3.49 23.31
CA VAL A 11 24.93 2.68 22.34
C VAL A 11 24.02 1.68 21.61
N GLY A 12 22.98 1.18 22.29
CA GLY A 12 22.02 0.22 21.71
C GLY A 12 20.86 0.85 20.93
N TYR A 13 20.58 2.14 21.14
CA TYR A 13 19.40 2.81 20.55
C TYR A 13 19.36 2.82 19.01
N PRO A 14 20.48 3.02 18.30
CA PRO A 14 20.49 2.89 16.84
C PRO A 14 20.12 1.48 16.37
N GLY A 15 20.55 0.45 17.09
CA GLY A 15 20.24 -0.95 16.76
C GLY A 15 18.77 -1.28 16.97
N ILE A 16 18.20 -0.86 18.10
CA ILE A 16 16.79 -1.10 18.44
C ILE A 16 15.86 -0.44 17.41
N SER A 17 16.18 0.77 16.95
CA SER A 17 15.36 1.49 15.97
C SER A 17 15.26 0.76 14.62
N LYS A 18 16.28 -0.04 14.27
CA LYS A 18 16.35 -0.84 13.04
C LYS A 18 15.53 -2.12 13.08
N LEU A 19 15.05 -2.58 14.25
CA LEU A 19 14.29 -3.84 14.38
C LEU A 19 12.84 -3.76 13.88
N ARG A 20 12.43 -2.61 13.33
CA ARG A 20 11.02 -2.31 12.97
C ARG A 20 10.44 -3.31 11.95
N ASP A 21 11.26 -3.83 11.04
CA ASP A 21 10.91 -4.84 10.03
C ASP A 21 10.84 -6.28 10.58
N GLN A 22 11.38 -6.50 11.78
CA GLN A 22 11.38 -7.77 12.50
C GLN A 22 10.28 -7.84 13.58
N MET A 23 9.79 -6.69 14.06
CA MET A 23 8.76 -6.64 15.10
C MET A 23 7.35 -6.66 14.50
N MET A 24 6.63 -7.75 14.75
CA MET A 24 5.29 -7.99 14.21
C MET A 24 4.26 -7.03 14.80
N ILE A 25 4.14 -7.00 16.13
CA ILE A 25 3.09 -6.27 16.88
C ILE A 25 3.59 -5.01 17.59
N MET A 26 4.91 -4.87 17.77
CA MET A 26 5.54 -3.76 18.47
C MET A 26 6.37 -2.92 17.50
N ASP A 27 6.63 -1.68 17.87
CA ASP A 27 7.64 -0.84 17.24
C ASP A 27 8.33 0.05 18.28
N THR A 28 9.11 1.02 17.80
CA THR A 28 9.74 2.02 18.66
C THR A 28 9.40 3.43 18.23
N ALA A 29 9.02 4.30 19.17
CA ALA A 29 8.76 5.70 18.91
C ALA A 29 9.11 6.62 20.12
N PRO A 30 9.79 7.76 19.91
CA PRO A 30 10.38 8.19 18.64
C PRO A 30 11.58 7.31 18.23
N LYS A 31 12.06 7.43 16.99
CA LYS A 31 13.25 6.70 16.50
C LYS A 31 14.55 7.43 16.86
N TRP A 32 15.67 6.72 16.84
CA TRP A 32 17.00 7.33 16.93
C TRP A 32 17.14 8.44 15.87
N PRO A 33 17.69 9.64 16.18
CA PRO A 33 18.50 10.01 17.35
C PRO A 33 17.74 10.29 18.65
N LYS A 34 16.39 10.31 18.63
CA LYS A 34 15.61 10.46 19.86
C LYS A 34 15.61 9.13 20.63
N LYS A 35 15.47 9.19 21.96
CA LYS A 35 15.48 7.99 22.83
C LYS A 35 14.30 7.08 22.47
N PRO A 36 14.54 5.87 21.91
CA PRO A 36 13.48 4.98 21.48
C PRO A 36 12.77 4.33 22.66
N ARG A 37 11.44 4.21 22.55
CA ARG A 37 10.59 3.51 23.52
C ARG A 37 9.79 2.47 22.78
N PHE A 38 9.67 1.27 23.34
CA PHE A 38 8.77 0.25 22.82
C PHE A 38 7.32 0.70 22.98
N ARG A 39 6.52 0.45 21.96
CA ARG A 39 5.06 0.60 22.00
C ARG A 39 4.41 -0.51 21.19
N LEU A 40 3.12 -0.70 21.41
CA LEU A 40 2.28 -1.52 20.52
C LEU A 40 1.96 -0.70 19.28
N LYS A 41 2.00 -1.36 18.11
CA LYS A 41 1.56 -0.73 16.87
C LYS A 41 0.07 -0.44 16.94
N GLU A 42 -0.33 0.66 16.31
CA GLU A 42 -1.72 1.09 16.28
C GLU A 42 -2.69 0.05 15.70
N PRO A 43 -2.38 -0.66 14.58
CA PRO A 43 -3.24 -1.74 14.07
C PRO A 43 -3.52 -2.83 15.12
N PHE A 44 -2.53 -3.20 15.92
CA PHE A 44 -2.69 -4.21 16.97
C PHE A 44 -3.59 -3.72 18.10
N LEU A 45 -3.44 -2.47 18.52
CA LEU A 45 -4.32 -1.86 19.54
C LEU A 45 -5.75 -1.74 19.04
N LYS A 46 -5.95 -1.28 17.79
CA LYS A 46 -7.27 -1.21 17.14
C LYS A 46 -7.94 -2.59 17.12
N GLU A 47 -7.19 -3.63 16.77
CA GLU A 47 -7.71 -5.00 16.80
C GLU A 47 -8.09 -5.47 18.20
N ILE A 48 -7.31 -5.17 19.24
CA ILE A 48 -7.68 -5.51 20.63
C ILE A 48 -9.03 -4.87 20.99
N VAL A 49 -9.22 -3.60 20.65
CA VAL A 49 -10.47 -2.87 20.91
C VAL A 49 -11.61 -3.49 20.09
N GLN A 50 -11.39 -3.73 18.80
CA GLN A 50 -12.40 -4.31 17.91
C GLN A 50 -12.80 -5.72 18.35
N ALA A 51 -11.85 -6.58 18.71
CA ALA A 51 -12.13 -7.92 19.22
C ALA A 51 -12.90 -7.90 20.56
N HIS A 52 -12.72 -6.84 21.37
CA HIS A 52 -13.45 -6.67 22.61
C HIS A 52 -14.90 -6.21 22.38
N PHE A 53 -15.11 -5.19 21.54
CA PHE A 53 -16.41 -4.52 21.36
C PHE A 53 -17.22 -5.04 20.15
N ASP A 54 -16.57 -5.34 19.04
CA ASP A 54 -17.17 -5.65 17.73
C ASP A 54 -16.65 -6.99 17.18
N LYS A 55 -16.94 -8.07 17.91
CA LYS A 55 -16.52 -9.43 17.55
C LYS A 55 -16.97 -9.78 16.13
N ASN A 56 -16.02 -9.90 15.20
CA ASN A 56 -16.28 -10.46 13.88
C ASN A 56 -16.44 -11.99 13.99
N PRO A 57 -17.66 -12.55 13.86
CA PRO A 57 -17.88 -13.99 14.05
C PRO A 57 -17.27 -14.84 12.93
N HIS A 58 -16.84 -14.22 11.83
CA HIS A 58 -16.22 -14.88 10.69
C HIS A 58 -14.69 -14.79 10.72
N ALA A 59 -14.11 -14.12 11.73
CA ALA A 59 -12.67 -14.01 11.89
C ALA A 59 -12.07 -15.38 12.18
N ILE A 60 -10.97 -15.68 11.50
CA ILE A 60 -10.17 -16.88 11.73
C ILE A 60 -8.83 -16.41 12.30
N ASP A 61 -8.51 -16.95 13.48
CA ASP A 61 -7.21 -16.78 14.10
C ASP A 61 -6.21 -17.73 13.44
N VAL A 62 -5.21 -17.16 12.78
CA VAL A 62 -4.08 -17.90 12.24
C VAL A 62 -2.97 -17.75 13.27
N ASN A 63 -2.64 -18.85 13.95
CA ASN A 63 -1.65 -18.88 15.04
C ASN A 63 -0.22 -18.58 14.53
N ILE A 64 0.05 -17.31 14.25
CA ILE A 64 1.33 -16.77 13.79
C ILE A 64 1.72 -15.68 14.77
N SER A 65 2.88 -15.84 15.39
CA SER A 65 3.41 -14.92 16.39
C SER A 65 4.67 -14.20 15.93
N SER A 66 5.17 -14.48 14.72
CA SER A 66 6.38 -13.86 14.17
C SER A 66 6.32 -13.69 12.66
N PHE A 67 7.08 -12.73 12.14
CA PHE A 67 7.26 -12.58 10.70
C PHE A 67 7.94 -13.78 10.06
N SER A 68 8.85 -14.49 10.75
CA SER A 68 9.47 -15.69 10.20
C SER A 68 8.46 -16.81 9.93
N GLN A 69 7.48 -17.01 10.82
CA GLN A 69 6.38 -17.95 10.59
C GLN A 69 5.48 -17.49 9.43
N PHE A 70 5.19 -16.19 9.37
CA PHE A 70 4.41 -15.62 8.27
C PHE A 70 5.10 -15.81 6.92
N ASP A 71 6.40 -15.49 6.84
CA ASP A 71 7.22 -15.63 5.65
C ASP A 71 7.34 -17.11 5.23
N ALA A 72 7.41 -18.04 6.18
CA ALA A 72 7.39 -19.48 5.90
C ALA A 72 6.07 -19.92 5.24
N LEU A 73 4.91 -19.36 5.65
CA LEU A 73 3.64 -19.64 4.98
C LEU A 73 3.60 -19.06 3.57
N LEU A 74 4.12 -17.85 3.37
CA LEU A 74 4.24 -17.26 2.03
C LEU A 74 5.15 -18.10 1.13
N ASN A 75 6.29 -18.57 1.65
CA ASN A 75 7.19 -19.45 0.91
C ASN A 75 6.53 -20.79 0.56
N ASN A 76 5.75 -21.39 1.47
CA ASN A 76 4.99 -22.61 1.15
C ASN A 76 4.00 -22.39 -0.02
N PHE A 77 3.37 -21.22 -0.08
CA PHE A 77 2.56 -20.84 -1.24
C PHE A 77 3.41 -20.67 -2.50
N THR A 78 4.56 -19.98 -2.40
CA THR A 78 5.52 -19.83 -3.50
C THR A 78 5.95 -21.18 -4.05
N LEU A 79 6.42 -22.09 -3.21
CA LEU A 79 6.81 -23.45 -3.61
C LEU A 79 5.67 -24.21 -4.31
N LYS A 80 4.42 -24.00 -3.91
CA LYS A 80 3.25 -24.67 -4.51
C LYS A 80 2.81 -24.06 -5.85
N TYR A 81 2.91 -22.74 -6.01
CA TYR A 81 2.25 -22.02 -7.10
C TYR A 81 3.16 -21.19 -8.00
N GLN A 82 4.46 -21.08 -7.71
CA GLN A 82 5.40 -20.36 -8.56
C GLN A 82 5.36 -20.88 -10.00
N GLY A 83 5.37 -19.95 -10.96
CA GLY A 83 5.25 -20.20 -12.39
C GLY A 83 3.85 -20.54 -12.88
N LYS A 84 2.89 -20.84 -11.99
CA LYS A 84 1.51 -21.15 -12.40
C LYS A 84 0.76 -19.87 -12.75
N PRO A 85 -0.12 -19.90 -13.76
CA PRO A 85 -0.99 -18.77 -14.06
C PRO A 85 -2.05 -18.62 -12.97
N LEU A 86 -2.47 -17.38 -12.73
CA LEU A 86 -3.44 -17.07 -11.67
C LEU A 86 -4.73 -17.89 -11.77
N ASN A 87 -5.25 -18.19 -12.97
CA ASN A 87 -6.45 -19.03 -13.10
C ASN A 87 -6.26 -20.44 -12.53
N ALA A 88 -5.09 -21.07 -12.74
CA ALA A 88 -4.81 -22.39 -12.20
C ALA A 88 -4.71 -22.38 -10.66
N ILE A 89 -4.11 -21.33 -10.08
CA ILE A 89 -4.07 -21.14 -8.62
C ILE A 89 -5.49 -21.07 -8.06
N CYS A 90 -6.35 -20.33 -8.76
CA CYS A 90 -7.70 -20.10 -8.30
C CYS A 90 -8.60 -21.32 -8.43
N GLU A 91 -8.44 -22.10 -9.51
CA GLU A 91 -9.11 -23.40 -9.67
C GLU A 91 -8.73 -24.34 -8.52
N ASP A 92 -7.44 -24.42 -8.15
CA ASP A 92 -6.96 -25.23 -7.02
C ASP A 92 -7.53 -24.76 -5.67
N LEU A 93 -7.77 -23.46 -5.50
CA LEU A 93 -8.38 -22.88 -4.30
C LEU A 93 -9.92 -22.87 -4.33
N GLY A 94 -10.56 -23.40 -5.38
CA GLY A 94 -12.01 -23.40 -5.55
C GLY A 94 -12.63 -22.02 -5.70
N LEU A 95 -11.90 -21.05 -6.26
CA LEU A 95 -12.34 -19.67 -6.46
C LEU A 95 -12.87 -19.45 -7.87
N ASN A 96 -14.16 -19.10 -7.98
CA ASN A 96 -14.76 -18.68 -9.25
C ASN A 96 -14.57 -17.17 -9.47
N ILE A 97 -13.92 -16.76 -10.56
CA ILE A 97 -13.36 -15.41 -10.68
C ILE A 97 -13.77 -14.70 -11.95
N LYS A 98 -14.05 -13.40 -11.80
CA LYS A 98 -14.05 -12.40 -12.88
C LYS A 98 -12.67 -11.76 -12.97
N ASP A 99 -12.20 -11.45 -14.17
CA ASP A 99 -10.85 -10.89 -14.39
C ASP A 99 -10.76 -9.44 -13.84
N ASN A 100 -10.47 -9.30 -12.55
CA ASN A 100 -10.30 -8.02 -11.87
C ASN A 100 -9.28 -8.13 -10.75
N LYS A 101 -8.69 -7.01 -10.32
CA LYS A 101 -7.63 -6.97 -9.29
C LYS A 101 -8.08 -7.52 -7.93
N GLY A 102 -9.38 -7.55 -7.63
CA GLY A 102 -9.93 -8.10 -6.38
C GLY A 102 -9.76 -9.61 -6.22
N VAL A 103 -9.42 -10.34 -7.30
CA VAL A 103 -9.05 -11.76 -7.22
C VAL A 103 -7.87 -12.02 -6.28
N VAL A 104 -6.90 -11.11 -6.24
CA VAL A 104 -5.65 -11.32 -5.49
C VAL A 104 -5.95 -11.33 -3.99
N GLU A 105 -6.79 -10.42 -3.53
CA GLU A 105 -7.27 -10.41 -2.14
C GLU A 105 -8.00 -11.72 -1.79
N LYS A 106 -8.82 -12.24 -2.70
CA LYS A 106 -9.54 -13.51 -2.51
C LYS A 106 -8.59 -14.70 -2.42
N VAL A 107 -7.56 -14.76 -3.26
CA VAL A 107 -6.54 -15.80 -3.23
C VAL A 107 -5.83 -15.81 -1.88
N MET A 108 -5.39 -14.65 -1.40
CA MET A 108 -4.76 -14.52 -0.08
C MET A 108 -5.72 -14.95 1.03
N ALA A 109 -6.91 -14.37 1.07
CA ALA A 109 -7.89 -14.71 2.10
C ALA A 109 -8.19 -16.22 2.13
N LYS A 110 -8.41 -16.85 0.96
CA LYS A 110 -8.72 -18.28 0.87
C LYS A 110 -7.53 -19.14 1.32
N TYR A 111 -6.31 -18.78 0.94
CA TYR A 111 -5.11 -19.51 1.34
C TYR A 111 -4.86 -19.44 2.85
N PHE A 112 -5.09 -18.27 3.47
CA PHE A 112 -5.00 -18.09 4.91
C PHE A 112 -6.26 -18.55 5.67
N GLY A 113 -7.14 -19.32 5.03
CA GLY A 113 -8.23 -20.05 5.68
C GLY A 113 -9.60 -19.38 5.65
N SER A 114 -9.75 -18.14 5.15
CA SER A 114 -11.06 -17.49 5.06
C SER A 114 -11.97 -18.23 4.08
N ASN A 115 -13.04 -18.84 4.60
CA ASN A 115 -14.06 -19.53 3.82
C ASN A 115 -14.72 -18.63 2.77
N GLU A 116 -14.99 -17.37 3.13
CA GLU A 116 -15.64 -16.37 2.26
C GLU A 116 -14.68 -15.65 1.31
N ALA A 117 -13.39 -16.01 1.33
CA ALA A 117 -12.34 -15.31 0.59
C ALA A 117 -12.32 -13.78 0.79
N LYS A 118 -12.52 -13.30 2.02
CA LYS A 118 -12.42 -11.88 2.39
C LYS A 118 -11.24 -11.68 3.34
N LEU A 119 -10.34 -10.77 3.03
CA LEU A 119 -9.13 -10.59 3.83
C LEU A 119 -9.45 -10.10 5.25
N LYS A 120 -10.49 -9.27 5.41
CA LYS A 120 -10.98 -8.82 6.72
C LYS A 120 -11.44 -9.95 7.66
N ASN A 121 -11.64 -11.17 7.14
CA ASN A 121 -12.01 -12.34 7.94
C ASN A 121 -10.77 -13.13 8.39
N VAL A 122 -9.57 -12.68 8.05
CA VAL A 122 -8.31 -13.28 8.51
C VAL A 122 -7.66 -12.30 9.49
N GLU A 123 -7.80 -12.58 10.78
CA GLU A 123 -7.43 -11.67 11.89
C GLU A 123 -5.96 -11.24 11.80
N LEU A 124 -5.09 -12.12 11.34
CA LEU A 124 -3.67 -11.83 11.12
C LEU A 124 -3.42 -10.51 10.36
N PHE A 125 -4.18 -10.24 9.29
CA PHE A 125 -3.92 -9.07 8.45
C PHE A 125 -4.31 -7.77 9.16
N SER A 126 -5.44 -7.76 9.89
CA SER A 126 -5.88 -6.59 10.66
C SER A 126 -5.03 -6.39 11.91
N LYS A 127 -4.76 -7.46 12.66
CA LYS A 127 -3.97 -7.47 13.90
C LYS A 127 -2.55 -6.95 13.73
N VAL A 128 -1.91 -7.27 12.61
CA VAL A 128 -0.47 -7.02 12.39
C VAL A 128 -0.25 -5.81 11.47
N GLY A 129 -1.31 -5.27 10.86
CA GLY A 129 -1.20 -4.22 9.86
C GLY A 129 -0.48 -4.69 8.61
N ILE A 130 -0.77 -5.91 8.15
CA ILE A 130 -0.22 -6.44 6.90
C ILE A 130 -1.16 -6.04 5.75
N ILE A 131 -0.63 -5.32 4.76
CA ILE A 131 -1.36 -4.86 3.59
C ILE A 131 -0.90 -5.65 2.36
N PRO A 132 -1.71 -6.57 1.82
CA PRO A 132 -1.38 -7.23 0.58
C PRO A 132 -1.60 -6.30 -0.62
N LYS A 133 -0.67 -6.35 -1.57
CA LYS A 133 -0.75 -5.65 -2.85
C LYS A 133 -0.35 -6.61 -3.97
N SER A 134 -1.05 -6.58 -5.10
CA SER A 134 -0.58 -7.22 -6.32
C SER A 134 0.25 -6.27 -7.14
N ILE A 135 1.33 -6.76 -7.73
CA ILE A 135 2.07 -6.07 -8.78
C ILE A 135 2.22 -7.01 -9.98
N THR A 136 2.07 -6.46 -11.17
CA THR A 136 2.23 -7.20 -12.41
C THR A 136 3.37 -6.59 -13.18
N LEU A 137 4.45 -7.35 -13.35
CA LEU A 137 5.60 -6.99 -14.12
C LEU A 137 5.38 -7.31 -15.60
N SER A 138 5.94 -6.49 -16.48
CA SER A 138 6.03 -6.81 -17.92
C SER A 138 6.76 -8.14 -18.15
N PRO A 139 6.68 -8.76 -19.34
CA PRO A 139 7.25 -10.09 -19.58
C PRO A 139 8.78 -10.21 -19.42
N ASN A 140 9.48 -9.10 -19.21
CA ASN A 140 10.92 -9.05 -18.94
C ASN A 140 11.23 -8.68 -17.48
N GLY A 141 10.23 -8.56 -16.61
CA GLY A 141 10.36 -8.19 -15.20
C GLY A 141 10.62 -6.70 -14.93
N LYS A 142 10.84 -5.86 -15.95
CA LYS A 142 11.44 -4.52 -15.75
C LYS A 142 10.47 -3.37 -15.52
N ARG A 143 9.17 -3.56 -15.74
CA ARG A 143 8.20 -2.45 -15.70
C ARG A 143 6.90 -2.90 -15.08
N THR A 144 6.20 -1.94 -14.47
CA THR A 144 4.83 -2.11 -14.01
C THR A 144 4.09 -0.77 -14.12
N GLU A 145 2.77 -0.79 -13.93
CA GLU A 145 1.96 0.41 -13.81
C GLU A 145 2.23 1.11 -12.47
N ASP A 146 1.93 2.41 -12.39
CA ASP A 146 1.89 3.10 -11.11
C ASP A 146 0.92 2.40 -10.15
N MET A 147 1.30 2.31 -8.87
CA MET A 147 0.58 1.52 -7.88
C MET A 147 -0.25 2.38 -6.96
N LYS A 148 -1.52 2.01 -6.77
CA LYS A 148 -2.47 2.68 -5.87
C LYS A 148 -2.31 2.16 -4.45
N PHE A 149 -2.18 3.07 -3.48
CA PHE A 149 -2.07 2.75 -2.06
C PHE A 149 -3.39 2.96 -1.34
N ASP A 150 -3.57 4.08 -0.65
CA ASP A 150 -4.77 4.41 0.11
C ASP A 150 -5.46 5.66 -0.43
N SER A 151 -6.71 5.91 -0.01
CA SER A 151 -7.42 7.14 -0.33
C SER A 151 -6.91 8.33 0.48
N VAL A 152 -7.02 9.51 -0.10
CA VAL A 152 -6.77 10.78 0.60
C VAL A 152 -8.02 11.16 1.37
N ASP A 153 -7.83 11.60 2.61
CA ASP A 153 -8.82 12.33 3.40
C ASP A 153 -8.31 13.76 3.57
N PHE A 154 -8.93 14.71 2.87
CA PHE A 154 -8.43 16.10 2.86
C PHE A 154 -8.73 16.82 4.17
N ASP A 155 -9.84 16.49 4.83
CA ASP A 155 -10.20 17.08 6.12
C ASP A 155 -9.15 16.66 7.15
N GLU A 156 -8.85 15.35 7.23
CA GLU A 156 -7.79 14.81 8.08
C GLU A 156 -6.43 15.48 7.84
N TRP A 157 -6.07 15.75 6.58
CA TRP A 157 -4.80 16.41 6.26
C TRP A 157 -4.74 17.84 6.74
N THR A 158 -5.88 18.55 6.70
CA THR A 158 -5.97 19.95 7.13
C THR A 158 -6.12 20.10 8.63
N GLU A 159 -6.76 19.15 9.31
CA GLU A 159 -6.98 19.16 10.76
C GLU A 159 -5.75 18.78 11.57
N ASN A 160 -4.91 17.85 11.06
CA ASN A 160 -3.67 17.49 11.75
C ASN A 160 -2.65 18.64 11.78
N GLU A 161 -2.01 18.80 12.94
CA GLU A 161 -0.97 19.82 13.14
C GLU A 161 0.36 19.37 12.51
N THR A 162 0.70 18.09 12.64
CA THR A 162 1.97 17.54 12.16
C THR A 162 1.79 16.37 11.20
N PHE A 163 2.80 16.12 10.37
CA PHE A 163 2.81 14.97 9.45
C PHE A 163 2.79 13.64 10.20
N GLU A 164 3.47 13.56 11.34
CA GLU A 164 3.58 12.36 12.18
C GLU A 164 2.25 11.93 12.81
N GLU A 165 1.28 12.84 12.91
CA GLU A 165 -0.09 12.54 13.37
C GLU A 165 -1.01 12.09 12.23
N SER A 166 -0.58 12.27 10.98
CA SER A 166 -1.41 11.94 9.82
C SER A 166 -1.56 10.44 9.58
N ALA A 167 -2.72 10.05 9.07
CA ALA A 167 -3.02 8.68 8.68
C ALA A 167 -2.08 8.17 7.58
N ILE A 168 -1.59 9.05 6.69
CA ILE A 168 -0.61 8.66 5.67
C ILE A 168 0.75 8.30 6.29
N PHE A 169 1.18 9.00 7.35
CA PHE A 169 2.39 8.64 8.06
C PHE A 169 2.24 7.27 8.72
N ASP A 170 1.13 7.00 9.43
CA ASP A 170 0.85 5.68 10.01
C ASP A 170 0.80 4.57 8.94
N TYR A 171 0.14 4.84 7.81
CA TYR A 171 0.01 3.89 6.71
C TYR A 171 1.37 3.45 6.15
N PHE A 172 2.34 4.36 5.95
CA PHE A 172 3.67 3.99 5.45
C PHE A 172 4.68 3.63 6.55
N SER A 173 4.46 4.07 7.80
CA SER A 173 5.38 3.86 8.92
C SER A 173 5.06 2.63 9.77
N ASN A 174 3.80 2.22 9.89
CA ASN A 174 3.45 1.15 10.84
C ASN A 174 2.96 -0.14 10.16
N HIS A 175 2.73 -0.09 8.85
CA HIS A 175 2.27 -1.25 8.09
C HIS A 175 3.39 -2.00 7.38
N ASN A 176 3.19 -3.32 7.26
CA ASN A 176 4.00 -4.19 6.43
C ASN A 176 3.25 -4.46 5.12
N PHE A 177 3.93 -4.33 3.99
CA PHE A 177 3.34 -4.62 2.70
C PHE A 177 3.79 -6.00 2.23
N VAL A 178 2.84 -6.79 1.74
CA VAL A 178 3.14 -8.08 1.11
C VAL A 178 2.77 -7.97 -0.35
N PHE A 179 3.78 -7.98 -1.21
CA PHE A 179 3.60 -7.89 -2.64
C PHE A 179 3.50 -9.28 -3.25
N LEU A 180 2.37 -9.56 -3.89
CA LEU A 180 2.18 -10.71 -4.77
C LEU A 180 2.70 -10.32 -6.15
N ILE A 181 3.84 -10.89 -6.51
CA ILE A 181 4.49 -10.59 -7.78
C ILE A 181 3.94 -11.51 -8.86
N TYR A 182 3.41 -10.90 -9.92
CA TYR A 182 3.02 -11.58 -11.15
C TYR A 182 3.88 -11.10 -12.31
N GLU A 183 4.08 -11.96 -13.30
CA GLU A 183 4.68 -11.61 -14.58
C GLU A 183 3.65 -11.81 -15.71
N GLU A 184 3.54 -10.83 -16.59
CA GLU A 184 2.73 -10.92 -17.79
C GLU A 184 3.17 -12.09 -18.67
N ALA A 185 2.24 -12.98 -19.03
CA ALA A 185 2.54 -14.08 -19.95
C ALA A 185 2.93 -13.58 -21.36
N TYR A 186 2.41 -12.41 -21.73
CA TYR A 186 2.71 -11.63 -22.92
C TYR A 186 2.27 -10.18 -22.68
N LYS A 187 2.75 -9.23 -23.48
CA LYS A 187 2.45 -7.81 -23.31
C LYS A 187 0.94 -7.56 -23.19
N ASN A 188 0.50 -6.91 -22.11
CA ASN A 188 -0.91 -6.63 -21.80
C ASN A 188 -1.76 -7.90 -21.62
N ALA A 189 -1.19 -8.99 -21.11
CA ALA A 189 -1.93 -10.21 -20.83
C ALA A 189 -3.02 -9.97 -19.77
N PRO A 190 -4.20 -10.60 -19.91
CA PRO A 190 -5.23 -10.63 -18.87
C PRO A 190 -4.65 -11.12 -17.54
N LEU A 191 -5.07 -10.52 -16.41
CA LEU A 191 -4.49 -10.81 -15.08
C LEU A 191 -4.51 -12.31 -14.75
N LYS A 192 -5.61 -12.99 -15.11
CA LYS A 192 -5.76 -14.45 -14.94
C LYS A 192 -4.67 -15.31 -15.59
N LYS A 193 -4.04 -14.83 -16.68
CA LYS A 193 -2.99 -15.58 -17.39
C LYS A 193 -1.60 -15.28 -16.85
N ASN A 194 -1.45 -14.24 -16.03
CA ASN A 194 -0.16 -13.83 -15.51
C ASN A 194 0.37 -14.87 -14.55
N LYS A 195 1.66 -15.14 -14.65
CA LYS A 195 2.34 -16.16 -13.87
C LYS A 195 2.65 -15.60 -12.50
N PHE A 196 2.34 -16.34 -11.45
CA PHE A 196 2.76 -15.98 -10.11
C PHE A 196 4.27 -16.26 -9.94
N ILE A 197 5.03 -15.29 -9.45
CA ILE A 197 6.48 -15.39 -9.30
C ILE A 197 6.88 -15.69 -7.86
N GLY A 198 6.18 -15.09 -6.89
CA GLY A 198 6.47 -15.24 -5.47
C GLY A 198 5.98 -14.04 -4.67
N PHE A 199 6.34 -14.01 -3.39
CA PHE A 199 6.05 -12.87 -2.52
C PHE A 199 7.29 -12.04 -2.25
N LYS A 200 7.08 -10.75 -1.97
CA LYS A 200 8.07 -9.91 -1.32
C LYS A 200 7.41 -9.16 -0.18
N ARG A 201 7.92 -9.31 1.05
CA ARG A 201 7.45 -8.53 2.20
C ARG A 201 8.38 -7.35 2.40
N ILE A 202 7.80 -6.16 2.49
CA ILE A 202 8.56 -4.92 2.62
C ILE A 202 7.93 -4.03 3.68
N MET A 203 8.75 -3.14 4.20
CA MET A 203 8.32 -1.99 4.94
C MET A 203 9.06 -0.79 4.36
N PHE A 204 8.36 0.31 4.11
CA PHE A 204 9.02 1.49 3.55
C PHE A 204 10.00 2.05 4.57
N ASP A 205 11.22 2.33 4.09
CA ASP A 205 12.26 2.89 4.92
C ASP A 205 11.88 4.31 5.39
N GLU A 206 12.45 4.71 6.53
CA GLU A 206 12.13 5.98 7.17
C GLU A 206 12.48 7.18 6.27
N ASP A 207 13.53 7.04 5.48
CA ASP A 207 14.01 8.10 4.59
C ASP A 207 13.02 8.40 3.46
N PHE A 208 12.45 7.36 2.87
CA PHE A 208 11.38 7.48 1.90
C PHE A 208 10.14 8.15 2.50
N VAL A 209 9.75 7.76 3.72
CA VAL A 209 8.59 8.37 4.40
C VAL A 209 8.84 9.84 4.72
N ASP A 210 9.97 10.14 5.36
CA ASP A 210 10.29 11.48 5.86
C ASP A 210 10.60 12.49 4.74
N ARG A 211 11.08 12.02 3.59
CA ARG A 211 11.30 12.88 2.42
C ARG A 211 10.11 12.83 1.48
N LYS A 212 9.82 11.68 0.87
CA LYS A 212 8.89 11.61 -0.28
C LYS A 212 7.43 11.70 0.13
N ILE A 213 7.05 11.02 1.22
CA ILE A 213 5.66 11.04 1.69
C ILE A 213 5.35 12.35 2.40
N ARG A 214 6.27 12.85 3.24
CA ARG A 214 6.15 14.17 3.88
C ARG A 214 6.07 15.32 2.87
N ASP A 215 6.90 15.31 1.82
CA ASP A 215 6.87 16.33 0.77
C ASP A 215 5.50 16.36 0.08
N LEU A 216 4.96 15.18 -0.27
CA LEU A 216 3.62 15.05 -0.86
C LEU A 216 2.54 15.61 0.08
N TRP A 217 2.54 15.17 1.35
CA TRP A 217 1.57 15.61 2.36
C TRP A 217 1.61 17.12 2.55
N THR A 218 2.80 17.67 2.79
CA THR A 218 3.02 19.10 3.02
C THR A 218 2.60 19.93 1.82
N THR A 219 2.97 19.51 0.60
CA THR A 219 2.63 20.23 -0.63
C THR A 219 1.13 20.31 -0.83
N VAL A 220 0.44 19.18 -0.74
CA VAL A 220 -1.02 19.12 -0.94
C VAL A 220 -1.74 19.86 0.17
N ARG A 221 -1.36 19.66 1.43
CA ARG A 221 -1.94 20.38 2.58
C ARG A 221 -1.83 21.89 2.40
N ASN A 222 -0.67 22.40 2.01
CA ASN A 222 -0.47 23.82 1.76
C ASN A 222 -1.37 24.34 0.63
N LEU A 223 -1.51 23.59 -0.47
CA LEU A 223 -2.43 23.95 -1.56
C LEU A 223 -3.89 24.07 -1.08
N VAL A 224 -4.30 23.18 -0.16
CA VAL A 224 -5.66 23.17 0.38
C VAL A 224 -5.86 24.31 1.38
N VAL A 225 -5.04 24.35 2.44
CA VAL A 225 -5.15 25.33 3.54
C VAL A 225 -5.03 26.78 3.05
N ASN A 226 -4.12 27.04 2.10
CA ASN A 226 -3.90 28.40 1.57
C ASN A 226 -4.86 28.77 0.43
N ASN A 227 -5.81 27.90 0.09
CA ASN A 227 -6.74 28.09 -1.02
C ASN A 227 -6.04 28.30 -2.40
N GLU A 228 -4.94 27.59 -2.62
CA GLU A 228 -4.09 27.69 -3.84
C GLU A 228 -4.33 26.54 -4.83
N LEU A 229 -5.30 25.68 -4.54
CA LEU A 229 -5.75 24.63 -5.44
C LEU A 229 -6.35 25.24 -6.71
N LYS A 230 -5.85 24.83 -7.88
CA LYS A 230 -6.28 25.36 -9.19
C LYS A 230 -6.72 24.22 -10.08
N GLU A 231 -7.88 24.39 -10.72
CA GLU A 231 -8.36 23.51 -11.78
C GLU A 231 -8.01 24.08 -13.16
N GLU A 232 -7.41 23.25 -14.01
CA GLU A 232 -7.03 23.61 -15.37
C GLU A 232 -7.58 22.60 -16.39
N TYR A 233 -7.96 23.08 -17.57
CA TYR A 233 -8.27 22.21 -18.70
C TYR A 233 -7.03 21.51 -19.24
N ILE A 234 -7.16 20.21 -19.51
CA ILE A 234 -6.13 19.45 -20.23
C ILE A 234 -6.23 19.79 -21.71
N ARG A 235 -5.13 20.27 -22.30
CA ARG A 235 -5.06 20.69 -23.70
C ARG A 235 -4.25 19.73 -24.57
N LEU A 236 -4.60 19.63 -25.85
CA LEU A 236 -3.82 18.91 -26.86
C LEU A 236 -2.50 19.64 -27.09
N LYS A 237 -1.37 18.93 -26.99
CA LYS A 237 -0.03 19.54 -27.16
C LYS A 237 0.17 20.20 -28.53
N LYS A 238 -0.46 19.67 -29.58
CA LYS A 238 -0.29 20.14 -30.96
C LYS A 238 -1.14 21.36 -31.30
N THR A 239 -2.39 21.39 -30.84
CA THR A 239 -3.39 22.41 -31.24
C THR A 239 -3.74 23.39 -30.12
N GLY A 240 -3.46 23.05 -28.86
CA GLY A 240 -3.89 23.83 -27.69
C GLY A 240 -5.37 23.68 -27.34
N GLU A 241 -6.14 22.91 -28.10
CA GLU A 241 -7.57 22.69 -27.87
C GLU A 241 -7.82 21.87 -26.60
N ILE A 242 -8.97 22.10 -25.97
CA ILE A 242 -9.40 21.36 -24.78
C ILE A 242 -9.65 19.90 -25.17
N ARG A 243 -9.13 18.97 -24.36
CA ARG A 243 -9.41 17.54 -24.51
C ARG A 243 -10.74 17.21 -23.85
N TYR A 244 -11.51 16.34 -24.51
CA TYR A 244 -12.77 15.82 -24.01
C TYR A 244 -12.63 14.34 -23.69
N THR A 245 -13.39 13.86 -22.69
CA THR A 245 -13.45 12.44 -22.35
C THR A 245 -14.06 11.64 -23.50
N PRO A 246 -13.50 10.49 -23.91
CA PRO A 246 -13.99 9.75 -25.07
C PRO A 246 -15.46 9.32 -24.99
N THR A 247 -15.94 8.98 -23.78
CA THR A 247 -17.27 8.38 -23.59
C THR A 247 -18.36 9.40 -23.31
N THR A 248 -18.15 10.32 -22.36
CA THR A 248 -19.17 11.29 -21.91
C THR A 248 -19.03 12.66 -22.56
N ASN A 249 -18.02 12.87 -23.41
CA ASN A 249 -17.74 14.13 -24.10
C ASN A 249 -17.72 15.37 -23.18
N VAL A 250 -17.20 15.24 -21.95
CA VAL A 250 -17.01 16.37 -21.03
C VAL A 250 -15.57 16.89 -21.09
N PRO A 251 -15.32 18.20 -20.88
CA PRO A 251 -13.97 18.74 -20.80
C PRO A 251 -13.13 18.04 -19.73
N MET A 252 -11.94 17.57 -20.09
CA MET A 252 -11.00 17.00 -19.15
C MET A 252 -10.31 18.12 -18.38
N THR A 253 -10.37 18.06 -17.06
CA THR A 253 -9.65 18.96 -16.16
C THR A 253 -8.61 18.21 -15.35
N ARG A 254 -7.68 18.94 -14.75
CA ARG A 254 -6.71 18.46 -13.77
C ARG A 254 -6.51 19.53 -12.71
N VAL A 255 -6.11 19.10 -11.52
CA VAL A 255 -5.65 20.01 -10.46
C VAL A 255 -4.13 20.07 -10.41
N ASN A 256 -3.59 21.06 -9.71
CA ASN A 256 -2.15 21.27 -9.48
C ASN A 256 -1.57 20.39 -8.35
N PHE A 257 -2.17 19.23 -8.05
CA PHE A 257 -1.54 18.24 -7.18
C PHE A 257 -0.28 17.64 -7.81
N PRO A 258 0.68 17.16 -6.99
CA PRO A 258 1.88 16.45 -7.46
C PRO A 258 1.55 15.31 -8.42
N LYS A 259 2.34 15.16 -9.49
CA LYS A 259 2.13 14.19 -10.58
C LYS A 259 3.30 13.24 -10.73
N SER A 260 3.05 12.06 -11.31
CA SER A 260 4.07 11.02 -11.55
C SER A 260 5.20 11.45 -12.48
N THR A 261 5.01 12.47 -13.32
CA THR A 261 6.06 13.00 -14.20
C THR A 261 7.18 13.69 -13.43
N GLU A 262 6.90 14.17 -12.23
CA GLU A 262 7.80 15.00 -11.43
C GLU A 262 8.12 14.35 -10.07
N ASN A 263 7.24 13.45 -9.59
CA ASN A 263 7.30 12.93 -8.24
C ASN A 263 7.19 11.40 -8.21
N ILE A 264 7.88 10.77 -7.25
CA ILE A 264 7.76 9.34 -6.98
C ILE A 264 6.41 9.02 -6.34
N ALA A 265 6.05 9.80 -5.32
CA ALA A 265 4.74 9.75 -4.67
C ALA A 265 3.88 10.90 -5.20
N PHE A 266 2.63 10.60 -5.56
CA PHE A 266 1.75 11.57 -6.19
C PHE A 266 0.27 11.26 -5.92
N LEU A 267 -0.61 12.22 -6.20
CA LEU A 267 -2.06 12.01 -6.11
C LEU A 267 -2.66 11.74 -7.49
N ARG A 268 -3.57 10.78 -7.55
CA ARG A 268 -4.39 10.56 -8.75
C ARG A 268 -5.77 10.03 -8.37
N GLY A 269 -6.78 10.73 -8.88
CA GLY A 269 -8.18 10.34 -8.72
C GLY A 269 -8.52 9.07 -9.50
N THR A 270 -9.45 8.29 -8.95
CA THR A 270 -10.04 7.15 -9.66
C THR A 270 -11.55 7.27 -9.70
N GLY A 271 -12.14 7.09 -10.88
CA GLY A 271 -13.58 7.02 -11.07
C GLY A 271 -13.90 6.14 -12.28
N SER A 272 -15.06 5.49 -12.24
CA SER A 272 -15.59 4.71 -13.36
C SER A 272 -16.44 5.56 -14.33
N ASP A 273 -16.90 6.73 -13.88
CA ASP A 273 -17.72 7.67 -14.64
C ASP A 273 -17.18 9.09 -14.44
N ALA A 274 -16.98 9.81 -15.54
CA ALA A 274 -16.43 11.15 -15.51
C ALA A 274 -17.34 12.22 -14.92
N ALA A 275 -18.65 11.94 -14.83
CA ALA A 275 -19.61 12.80 -14.15
C ALA A 275 -19.60 12.64 -12.63
N GLN A 276 -19.08 11.50 -12.11
CA GLN A 276 -19.14 11.15 -10.69
C GLN A 276 -17.92 11.68 -9.92
N LYS A 277 -17.86 13.00 -9.81
CA LYS A 277 -16.87 13.73 -8.98
C LYS A 277 -17.43 13.90 -7.56
N THR A 278 -17.17 12.91 -6.70
CA THR A 278 -17.70 12.83 -5.34
C THR A 278 -16.97 13.69 -4.32
N GLU A 279 -15.74 14.10 -4.62
CA GLU A 279 -14.86 14.86 -3.73
C GLU A 279 -14.97 16.35 -4.05
N MET A 280 -14.98 17.21 -3.03
CA MET A 280 -15.00 18.66 -3.21
C MET A 280 -14.00 19.31 -2.26
N VAL A 281 -12.97 19.93 -2.82
CA VAL A 281 -11.91 20.60 -2.05
C VAL A 281 -11.76 22.01 -2.60
N ASN A 282 -11.80 23.03 -1.73
CA ASN A 282 -11.72 24.44 -2.13
C ASN A 282 -12.70 24.83 -3.25
N GLY A 283 -13.93 24.27 -3.20
CA GLY A 283 -14.96 24.48 -4.21
C GLY A 283 -14.74 23.75 -5.54
N ILE A 284 -13.64 23.00 -5.71
CA ILE A 284 -13.32 22.25 -6.93
C ILE A 284 -13.80 20.81 -6.77
N ARG A 285 -14.70 20.38 -7.67
CA ARG A 285 -15.16 18.99 -7.72
C ARG A 285 -14.16 18.09 -8.44
N MET A 286 -13.83 16.96 -7.84
CA MET A 286 -12.92 15.96 -8.38
C MET A 286 -13.33 14.53 -8.01
N TYR A 287 -12.68 13.54 -8.62
CA TYR A 287 -12.81 12.16 -8.14
C TYR A 287 -12.19 12.04 -6.75
N ARG A 288 -12.62 11.04 -5.98
CA ARG A 288 -11.88 10.62 -4.79
C ARG A 288 -10.42 10.39 -5.14
N GLN A 289 -9.53 11.04 -4.42
CA GLN A 289 -8.09 10.99 -4.64
C GLN A 289 -7.46 9.83 -3.87
N TYR A 290 -6.36 9.32 -4.41
CA TYR A 290 -5.59 8.23 -3.82
C TYR A 290 -4.10 8.55 -3.90
N PHE A 291 -3.33 7.97 -2.99
CA PHE A 291 -1.88 7.95 -3.05
C PHE A 291 -1.42 6.94 -4.10
N TRP A 292 -0.47 7.37 -4.92
CA TRP A 292 0.17 6.51 -5.90
C TRP A 292 1.68 6.62 -5.79
N LEU A 293 2.35 5.49 -5.99
CA LEU A 293 3.79 5.45 -6.22
C LEU A 293 4.07 5.05 -7.67
N ARG A 294 5.11 5.65 -8.24
CA ARG A 294 5.54 5.33 -9.60
C ARG A 294 5.89 3.86 -9.74
N GLY A 295 5.50 3.28 -10.87
CA GLY A 295 5.75 1.86 -11.15
C GLY A 295 7.24 1.51 -11.19
N ASP A 296 8.08 2.36 -11.79
CA ASP A 296 9.52 2.12 -11.87
C ASP A 296 10.22 2.18 -10.52
N PHE A 297 9.86 3.15 -9.67
CA PHE A 297 10.33 3.17 -8.28
C PHE A 297 9.97 1.87 -7.53
N MET A 298 8.74 1.36 -7.71
CA MET A 298 8.33 0.11 -7.08
C MET A 298 9.12 -1.09 -7.60
N VAL A 299 9.46 -1.14 -8.89
CA VAL A 299 10.33 -2.17 -9.46
C VAL A 299 11.71 -2.10 -8.81
N ASP A 300 12.36 -0.93 -8.80
CA ASP A 300 13.70 -0.75 -8.22
C ASP A 300 13.74 -1.05 -6.71
N LEU A 301 12.67 -0.72 -5.98
CA LEU A 301 12.53 -1.03 -4.56
C LEU A 301 12.42 -2.54 -4.34
N LEU A 302 11.57 -3.21 -5.11
CA LEU A 302 11.33 -4.64 -4.98
C LEU A 302 12.51 -5.47 -5.48
N ASP A 303 13.30 -5.01 -6.45
CA ASP A 303 14.47 -5.74 -6.97
C ASP A 303 15.55 -5.97 -5.90
N LYS A 304 15.62 -5.10 -4.89
CA LYS A 304 16.57 -5.19 -3.77
C LYS A 304 16.18 -6.19 -2.68
N ILE A 305 15.04 -6.85 -2.83
CA ILE A 305 14.43 -7.68 -1.80
C ILE A 305 14.29 -9.09 -2.36
N ASP A 306 14.73 -10.08 -1.61
CA ASP A 306 14.63 -11.48 -2.02
C ASP A 306 13.17 -11.94 -2.07
N TYR A 307 12.89 -12.89 -2.95
CA TYR A 307 11.61 -13.56 -2.96
C TYR A 307 11.47 -14.47 -1.74
N LEU A 308 10.27 -14.46 -1.17
CA LEU A 308 9.78 -15.46 -0.23
C LEU A 308 9.09 -16.57 -0.99
#